data_AF-A0A7V0J1L2-F1
#
_entry.id   AF-A0A7V0J1L2-F1
#
_cell.length_a   1.000
_cell.length_b   1.000
_cell.length_c   1.000
_cell.angle_alpha   90.00
_cell.angle_beta   90.00
_cell.angle_gamma   90.00
#
_symmetry.space_group_name_H-M   'P 1'
#
loop_
_entity.id
_entity.type
_entity.pdbx_description
1 polymer ?
#
loop_
_entity_poly.entity_id
_entity_poly.type
_entity_poly.pdbx_seq_one_letter_code
_entity_poly.pdbx_strand_id
1 'polypeptide(L)'
;MPEWVVQEQQLVGSLRECRHHQSVVDLVQYDMSGVMKRILAFPEHRDEGFTVVEMVIATAIISLALASIFTVVTGLMTDLARQSALAQVQRDARPMLESLVVELRQASAPLSIPSSRPIESVAWNRLVFYSDRLQPHPAPEKYVYELINCSNGAQGGTCDLQETIYTADTSSVPPDYTFDDDVIYRQYVTLAGVLADPYVSLGPAFRAVEWVGDPATRTEVVSCESSAESTRCNAPLIIVDLRVAYSSTVGLNPLTLHEEVRLRNAAD
;
A
#
# COMPACT_ATOMS: atom_id res chain seq x y z
N MET A 1 3.41 11.10 -59.99
CA MET A 1 2.15 11.62 -60.56
C MET A 1 1.21 10.46 -60.79
N PRO A 2 -0.07 10.54 -60.41
CA PRO A 2 -0.83 11.66 -59.81
C PRO A 2 -0.98 11.46 -58.29
N GLU A 3 -1.02 12.40 -57.33
CA GLU A 3 -1.44 13.81 -57.19
C GLU A 3 -2.91 14.17 -57.50
N TRP A 4 -3.49 14.94 -56.55
CA TRP A 4 -4.72 15.76 -56.57
C TRP A 4 -6.05 15.04 -56.27
N VAL A 5 -7.02 15.55 -55.47
CA VAL A 5 -7.11 16.58 -54.42
C VAL A 5 -8.55 16.52 -53.82
N VAL A 6 -8.67 16.75 -52.50
CA VAL A 6 -9.77 17.37 -51.70
C VAL A 6 -11.25 16.94 -51.89
N GLN A 7 -11.85 16.42 -50.81
CA GLN A 7 -13.11 16.89 -50.17
C GLN A 7 -13.28 16.16 -48.82
N GLU A 8 -12.91 16.73 -47.67
CA GLU A 8 -13.76 17.57 -46.80
C GLU A 8 -15.25 17.19 -46.79
N GLN A 9 -15.65 16.29 -45.90
CA GLN A 9 -16.75 16.43 -44.92
C GLN A 9 -17.19 15.06 -44.39
N GLN A 10 -17.61 15.05 -43.12
CA GLN A 10 -18.26 13.95 -42.40
C GLN A 10 -17.35 12.81 -41.90
N LEU A 11 -16.70 13.05 -40.77
CA LEU A 11 -16.72 12.12 -39.63
C LEU A 11 -16.32 12.87 -38.35
N VAL A 12 -17.11 13.91 -38.06
CA VAL A 12 -17.31 14.40 -36.69
C VAL A 12 -18.18 13.36 -36.01
N GLY A 13 -17.57 12.38 -35.37
CA GLY A 13 -18.31 11.31 -34.71
C GLY A 13 -17.41 10.16 -34.30
N SER A 14 -16.62 10.38 -33.25
CA SER A 14 -16.14 9.34 -32.29
C SER A 14 -14.98 9.86 -31.41
N LEU A 15 -15.09 11.11 -30.93
CA LEU A 15 -14.34 11.64 -29.78
C LEU A 15 -15.33 11.99 -28.66
N ARG A 16 -16.25 11.05 -28.39
CA ARG A 16 -17.24 11.16 -27.31
C ARG A 16 -17.23 9.89 -26.47
N GLU A 17 -16.13 9.65 -25.76
CA GLU A 17 -16.16 8.74 -24.60
C GLU A 17 -14.97 8.97 -23.65
N CYS A 18 -14.71 10.24 -23.35
CA CYS A 18 -13.99 10.68 -22.15
C CYS A 18 -14.81 11.80 -21.49
N ARG A 19 -16.09 11.53 -21.21
CA ARG A 19 -16.98 12.44 -20.47
C ARG A 19 -17.98 11.65 -19.63
N HIS A 20 -17.48 10.92 -18.64
CA HIS A 20 -18.29 10.42 -17.54
C HIS A 20 -17.47 10.47 -16.24
N HIS A 21 -17.33 11.67 -15.70
CA HIS A 21 -17.32 11.98 -14.26
C HIS A 21 -17.27 13.51 -14.07
N GLN A 22 -18.20 14.20 -14.74
CA GLN A 22 -18.54 15.60 -14.45
C GLN A 22 -20.07 15.66 -14.42
N SER A 23 -20.66 15.25 -13.30
CA SER A 23 -22.01 15.69 -12.88
C SER A 23 -22.41 14.99 -11.58
N VAL A 24 -21.76 15.32 -10.47
CA VAL A 24 -22.48 15.45 -9.19
C VAL A 24 -21.93 16.68 -8.47
N VAL A 25 -21.77 17.76 -9.22
CA VAL A 25 -22.06 19.08 -8.69
C VAL A 25 -23.34 19.48 -9.40
N ASP A 26 -24.42 18.73 -9.14
CA ASP A 26 -25.72 19.39 -9.10
C ASP A 26 -25.62 20.31 -7.90
N LEU A 27 -25.00 21.45 -8.19
CA LEU A 27 -25.25 22.70 -7.53
C LEU A 27 -26.77 22.68 -7.40
N VAL A 28 -27.25 22.51 -6.18
CA VAL A 28 -28.59 22.92 -5.85
C VAL A 28 -28.56 24.43 -6.08
N GLN A 29 -28.73 24.81 -7.35
CA GLN A 29 -29.09 26.12 -7.81
C GLN A 29 -30.54 26.25 -7.40
N TYR A 30 -30.77 26.22 -6.08
CA TYR A 30 -31.95 26.85 -5.51
C TYR A 30 -31.93 28.23 -6.13
N ASP A 31 -33.03 28.54 -6.81
CA ASP A 31 -33.37 29.85 -7.30
C ASP A 31 -33.46 30.80 -6.11
N MET A 32 -32.29 31.11 -5.54
CA MET A 32 -32.08 32.10 -4.50
C MET A 32 -32.33 33.48 -5.09
N SER A 33 -32.44 33.63 -6.42
CA SER A 33 -32.71 34.93 -7.04
C SER A 33 -34.08 35.48 -6.63
N GLY A 34 -35.09 34.63 -6.45
CA GLY A 34 -36.44 35.04 -6.06
C GLY A 34 -36.61 35.29 -4.56
N VAL A 35 -36.07 34.39 -3.73
CA VAL A 35 -36.22 34.47 -2.26
C VAL A 35 -35.24 35.48 -1.65
N MET A 36 -33.99 35.54 -2.14
CA MET A 36 -33.00 36.53 -1.69
C MET A 36 -33.39 37.96 -2.11
N LYS A 37 -34.02 38.15 -3.28
CA LYS A 37 -34.55 39.48 -3.68
C LYS A 37 -35.70 39.94 -2.81
N ARG A 38 -36.52 39.04 -2.25
CA ARG A 38 -37.59 39.42 -1.32
C ARG A 38 -37.10 39.66 0.11
N ILE A 39 -36.04 38.97 0.54
CA ILE A 39 -35.43 39.19 1.86
C ILE A 39 -34.58 40.48 1.87
N LEU A 40 -34.02 40.88 0.72
CA LEU A 40 -33.23 42.10 0.57
C LEU A 40 -34.04 43.32 0.07
N ALA A 41 -35.35 43.17 -0.16
CA ALA A 41 -36.23 44.30 -0.46
C ALA A 41 -36.68 45.00 0.83
N PHE A 42 -35.72 45.59 1.54
CA PHE A 42 -36.02 46.60 2.54
C PHE A 42 -36.41 47.90 1.81
N PRO A 43 -37.51 48.56 2.21
CA PRO A 43 -37.88 49.82 1.60
C PRO A 43 -36.77 50.84 1.88
N GLU A 44 -36.41 51.55 0.82
CA GLU A 44 -35.44 52.63 0.80
C GLU A 44 -35.79 53.68 1.87
N HIS A 45 -35.20 53.55 3.06
CA HIS A 45 -35.10 54.62 4.05
C HIS A 45 -33.62 55.00 4.12
N ARG A 46 -33.25 55.90 3.21
CA ARG A 46 -32.00 56.64 3.32
C ARG A 46 -32.11 57.56 4.53
N ASP A 47 -31.14 57.41 5.45
CA ASP A 47 -30.73 58.34 6.51
C ASP A 47 -31.14 58.06 7.97
N GLU A 48 -31.60 56.85 8.32
CA GLU A 48 -31.71 56.44 9.74
C GLU A 48 -30.68 55.35 10.07
N GLY A 49 -29.90 55.57 11.14
CA GLY A 49 -28.89 54.61 11.61
C GLY A 49 -29.51 53.24 11.91
N PHE A 50 -28.70 52.18 11.79
CA PHE A 50 -29.14 50.79 11.95
C PHE A 50 -29.86 50.57 13.28
N THR A 51 -31.08 50.05 13.25
CA THR A 51 -31.79 49.74 14.48
C THR A 51 -31.14 48.53 15.18
N VAL A 52 -31.18 48.49 16.52
CA VAL A 52 -30.60 47.36 17.29
C VAL A 52 -31.21 46.03 16.85
N VAL A 53 -32.49 46.01 16.47
CA VAL A 53 -33.20 44.82 16.00
C VAL A 53 -32.66 44.34 14.66
N GLU A 54 -32.44 45.23 13.69
CA GLU A 54 -31.80 44.87 12.42
C GLU A 54 -30.38 44.35 12.65
N MET A 55 -29.64 44.92 13.62
CA MET A 55 -28.28 44.47 13.96
C MET A 55 -28.26 43.04 14.47
N VAL A 56 -29.22 42.69 15.32
CA VAL A 56 -29.39 41.33 15.87
C VAL A 56 -29.80 40.34 14.79
N ILE A 57 -30.72 40.73 13.89
CA ILE A 57 -31.15 39.88 12.77
C ILE A 57 -29.98 39.65 11.80
N ALA A 58 -29.24 40.70 11.45
CA ALA A 58 -28.08 40.60 10.58
C ALA A 58 -26.98 39.70 11.17
N THR A 59 -26.68 39.85 12.48
CA THR A 59 -25.70 38.98 13.15
C THR A 59 -26.18 37.52 13.25
N ALA A 60 -27.47 37.27 13.47
CA ALA A 60 -28.03 35.93 13.45
C ALA A 60 -27.91 35.27 12.06
N ILE A 61 -28.19 35.99 10.98
CA ILE A 61 -28.05 35.48 9.62
C ILE A 61 -26.57 35.22 9.28
N ILE A 62 -25.68 36.15 9.63
CA ILE A 62 -24.24 36.00 9.38
C ILE A 62 -23.67 34.81 10.16
N SER A 63 -24.07 34.62 11.41
CA SER A 63 -23.60 33.47 12.22
C SER A 63 -24.09 32.13 11.66
N LEU A 64 -25.34 32.04 11.19
CA LEU A 64 -25.84 30.86 10.49
C LEU A 64 -25.07 30.57 9.19
N ALA A 65 -24.81 31.60 8.39
CA ALA A 65 -24.02 31.47 7.17
C ALA A 65 -22.58 31.01 7.48
N LEU A 66 -21.93 31.61 8.46
CA LEU A 66 -20.58 31.21 8.90
C LEU A 66 -20.56 29.77 9.44
N ALA A 67 -21.56 29.34 10.20
CA ALA A 67 -21.66 27.97 10.70
C ALA A 67 -21.78 26.96 9.55
N SER A 68 -22.58 27.27 8.52
CA SER A 68 -22.72 26.43 7.33
C SER A 68 -21.41 26.32 6.55
N ILE A 69 -20.73 27.45 6.29
CA ILE A 69 -19.44 27.49 5.61
C ILE A 69 -18.39 26.72 6.41
N PHE A 70 -18.35 26.91 7.73
CA PHE A 70 -17.44 26.19 8.61
C PHE A 70 -17.65 24.68 8.52
N THR A 71 -18.89 24.21 8.47
CA THR A 71 -19.22 22.78 8.35
C THR A 71 -18.78 22.22 7.00
N VAL A 72 -18.99 22.97 5.90
CA VAL A 72 -18.54 22.56 4.56
C VAL A 72 -17.00 22.50 4.49
N VAL A 73 -16.32 23.52 5.01
CA VAL A 73 -14.85 23.59 5.00
C VAL A 73 -14.25 22.48 5.85
N THR A 74 -14.78 22.24 7.05
CA THR A 74 -14.30 21.13 7.91
C THR A 74 -14.52 19.78 7.25
N GLY A 75 -15.68 19.55 6.61
CA GLY A 75 -15.94 18.35 5.81
C GLY A 75 -14.91 18.15 4.69
N LEU A 76 -14.64 19.20 3.90
CA LEU A 76 -13.64 19.16 2.83
C LEU A 76 -12.24 18.83 3.37
N MET A 77 -11.82 19.47 4.46
CA MET A 77 -10.50 19.23 5.05
C MET A 77 -10.35 17.80 5.57
N THR A 78 -11.41 17.22 6.15
CA THR A 78 -11.38 15.81 6.56
C THR A 78 -11.28 14.84 5.38
N ASP A 79 -11.93 15.16 4.25
CA ASP A 79 -11.85 14.34 3.04
C ASP A 79 -10.46 14.42 2.39
N LEU A 80 -9.88 15.63 2.31
CA LEU A 80 -8.50 15.82 1.82
C LEU A 80 -7.47 15.12 2.72
N ALA A 81 -7.67 15.16 4.05
CA ALA A 81 -6.82 14.43 4.99
C ALA A 81 -6.92 12.90 4.76
N ARG A 82 -8.12 12.38 4.48
CA ARG A 82 -8.33 10.98 4.12
C ARG A 82 -7.63 10.60 2.82
N GLN A 83 -7.87 11.35 1.76
CA GLN A 83 -7.27 11.09 0.45
C GLN A 83 -5.75 11.18 0.48
N SER A 84 -5.19 12.15 1.21
CA SER A 84 -3.74 12.30 1.35
C SER A 84 -3.12 11.14 2.13
N ALA A 85 -3.75 10.66 3.20
CA ALA A 85 -3.31 9.48 3.95
C ALA A 85 -3.38 8.20 3.10
N LEU A 86 -4.47 8.01 2.34
CA LEU A 86 -4.61 6.91 1.38
C LEU A 86 -3.46 6.91 0.36
N ALA A 87 -3.23 8.06 -0.27
CA ALA A 87 -2.20 8.23 -1.29
C ALA A 87 -0.79 8.03 -0.72
N GLN A 88 -0.53 8.47 0.52
CA GLN A 88 0.77 8.30 1.15
C GLN A 88 1.10 6.82 1.37
N VAL A 89 0.21 6.08 2.04
CA VAL A 89 0.45 4.65 2.31
C VAL A 89 0.56 3.86 1.01
N GLN A 90 -0.22 4.17 -0.02
CA GLN A 90 -0.10 3.51 -1.32
C GLN A 90 1.22 3.81 -2.02
N ARG A 91 1.74 5.04 -1.89
CA ARG A 91 3.04 5.43 -2.45
C ARG A 91 4.21 4.74 -1.76
N ASP A 92 4.10 4.51 -0.46
CA ASP A 92 5.19 3.89 0.31
C ASP A 92 5.14 2.36 0.19
N ALA A 93 3.95 1.76 0.29
CA ALA A 93 3.81 0.32 0.40
C ALA A 93 3.87 -0.43 -0.94
N ARG A 94 3.39 0.18 -2.04
CA ARG A 94 3.37 -0.48 -3.36
C ARG A 94 4.78 -0.75 -3.91
N PRO A 95 5.72 0.22 -3.93
CA PRO A 95 7.07 -0.02 -4.44
C PRO A 95 7.83 -1.06 -3.62
N MET A 96 7.63 -1.05 -2.29
CA MET A 96 8.21 -2.07 -1.41
C MET A 96 7.71 -3.47 -1.78
N LEU A 97 6.38 -3.64 -1.92
CA LEU A 97 5.80 -4.93 -2.28
C LEU A 97 6.25 -5.41 -3.66
N GLU A 98 6.32 -4.49 -4.64
CA GLU A 98 6.84 -4.79 -5.97
C GLU A 98 8.31 -5.24 -5.92
N SER A 99 9.16 -4.60 -5.11
CA SER A 99 10.56 -5.01 -4.91
C SER A 99 10.65 -6.40 -4.31
N LEU A 100 9.92 -6.64 -3.20
CA LEU A 100 9.87 -7.94 -2.52
C LEU A 100 9.41 -9.06 -3.46
N VAL A 101 8.38 -8.81 -4.27
CA VAL A 101 7.88 -9.80 -5.26
C VAL A 101 8.94 -10.09 -6.32
N VAL A 102 9.64 -9.07 -6.81
CA VAL A 102 10.72 -9.25 -7.81
C VAL A 102 11.86 -10.06 -7.22
N GLU A 103 12.27 -9.76 -5.99
CA GLU A 103 13.33 -10.47 -5.28
C GLU A 103 12.94 -11.92 -4.99
N LEU A 104 11.72 -12.17 -4.50
CA LEU A 104 11.20 -13.53 -4.30
C LEU A 104 11.09 -14.33 -5.59
N ARG A 105 10.76 -13.71 -6.73
CA ARG A 105 10.77 -14.39 -8.04
C ARG A 105 12.17 -14.77 -8.50
N GLN A 106 13.19 -14.05 -8.02
CA GLN A 106 14.59 -14.32 -8.26
C GLN A 106 15.18 -15.26 -7.21
N ALA A 107 14.39 -15.70 -6.24
CA ALA A 107 14.89 -16.58 -5.20
C ALA A 107 15.42 -17.89 -5.81
N SER A 108 16.63 -18.25 -5.40
CA SER A 108 17.36 -19.40 -5.93
C SER A 108 18.21 -20.05 -4.84
N ALA A 109 18.43 -21.35 -4.98
CA ALA A 109 19.24 -22.11 -4.02
C ALA A 109 20.74 -21.79 -4.24
N PRO A 110 21.50 -21.43 -3.19
CA PRO A 110 22.95 -21.30 -3.28
C PRO A 110 23.59 -22.58 -3.80
N LEU A 111 24.22 -22.52 -4.99
CA LEU A 111 24.79 -23.68 -5.68
C LEU A 111 25.90 -24.40 -4.89
N SER A 112 26.58 -23.68 -3.98
CA SER A 112 27.67 -24.22 -3.15
C SER A 112 27.18 -25.10 -2.01
N ILE A 113 25.91 -24.97 -1.60
CA ILE A 113 25.33 -25.72 -0.49
C ILE A 113 24.45 -26.83 -1.07
N PRO A 114 24.97 -28.06 -1.26
CA PRO A 114 24.16 -29.17 -1.75
C PRO A 114 23.03 -29.41 -0.76
N SER A 115 21.78 -29.29 -1.25
CA SER A 115 20.50 -29.34 -0.51
C SER A 115 19.91 -28.01 0.00
N SER A 116 20.54 -26.87 -0.29
CA SER A 116 19.92 -25.57 -0.05
C SER A 116 18.64 -25.42 -0.87
N ARG A 117 17.69 -24.64 -0.34
CA ARG A 117 16.45 -24.26 -1.02
C ARG A 117 16.44 -22.75 -1.20
N PRO A 118 15.68 -22.23 -2.19
CA PRO A 118 15.53 -20.78 -2.37
C PRO A 118 15.06 -20.06 -1.11
N ILE A 119 14.18 -20.71 -0.34
CA ILE A 119 13.64 -20.20 0.92
C ILE A 119 14.34 -20.92 2.08
N GLU A 120 15.00 -20.14 2.93
CA GLU A 120 15.64 -20.64 4.16
C GLU A 120 14.59 -20.85 5.25
N SER A 121 13.79 -19.81 5.53
CA SER A 121 12.75 -19.89 6.54
C SER A 121 11.57 -18.94 6.27
N VAL A 122 10.40 -19.34 6.75
CA VAL A 122 9.17 -18.55 6.74
C VAL A 122 8.49 -18.72 8.08
N ALA A 123 8.25 -17.60 8.74
CA ALA A 123 7.51 -17.47 9.97
C ALA A 123 6.53 -16.30 9.85
N TRP A 124 5.63 -16.18 10.81
CA TRP A 124 4.56 -15.17 10.76
C TRP A 124 5.06 -13.72 10.68
N ASN A 125 6.25 -13.46 11.20
CA ASN A 125 6.90 -12.14 11.25
C ASN A 125 8.20 -12.07 10.46
N ARG A 126 8.64 -13.16 9.83
CA ARG A 126 9.98 -13.23 9.23
C ARG A 126 10.01 -14.11 7.99
N LEU A 127 10.67 -13.64 6.95
CA LEU A 127 10.87 -14.34 5.69
C LEU A 127 12.36 -14.23 5.34
N VAL A 128 13.00 -15.39 5.12
CA VAL A 128 14.41 -15.48 4.78
C VAL A 128 14.58 -16.29 3.50
N PHE A 129 15.23 -15.70 2.51
CA PHE A 129 15.47 -16.35 1.22
C PHE A 129 16.81 -15.91 0.62
N TYR A 130 17.29 -16.68 -0.34
CA TYR A 130 18.51 -16.41 -1.08
C TYR A 130 18.19 -15.99 -2.51
N SER A 131 19.03 -15.15 -3.08
CA SER A 131 18.94 -14.70 -4.46
C SER A 131 20.31 -14.77 -5.13
N ASP A 132 20.35 -15.22 -6.38
CA ASP A 132 21.54 -15.27 -7.24
C ASP A 132 21.57 -14.11 -8.23
N ARG A 133 20.92 -12.99 -7.90
CA ARG A 133 20.74 -11.85 -8.78
C ARG A 133 22.06 -11.46 -9.47
N LEU A 134 22.10 -11.69 -10.78
CA LEU A 134 23.21 -11.31 -11.62
C LEU A 134 23.30 -9.77 -11.69
N GLN A 135 24.33 -9.24 -11.04
CA GLN A 135 24.84 -7.87 -11.04
C GLN A 135 24.26 -6.90 -10.00
N PRO A 136 25.12 -6.10 -9.32
CA PRO A 136 26.55 -5.97 -9.57
C PRO A 136 27.42 -7.02 -8.84
N HIS A 137 26.88 -7.78 -7.90
CA HIS A 137 27.68 -8.74 -7.13
C HIS A 137 27.69 -10.14 -7.78
N PRO A 138 28.86 -10.78 -7.93
CA PRO A 138 28.97 -12.13 -8.49
C PRO A 138 28.67 -13.24 -7.47
N ALA A 139 28.22 -12.88 -6.26
CA ALA A 139 27.94 -13.79 -5.16
C ALA A 139 26.45 -13.73 -4.81
N PRO A 140 25.86 -14.82 -4.29
CA PRO A 140 24.48 -14.82 -3.85
C PRO A 140 24.29 -13.88 -2.64
N GLU A 141 23.09 -13.34 -2.53
CA GLU A 141 22.65 -12.48 -1.44
C GLU A 141 21.60 -13.21 -0.59
N LYS A 142 21.63 -13.00 0.72
CA LYS A 142 20.61 -13.46 1.66
C LYS A 142 19.75 -12.27 2.05
N TYR A 143 18.46 -12.40 1.82
CA TYR A 143 17.44 -11.41 2.15
C TYR A 143 16.69 -11.86 3.40
N VAL A 144 16.57 -10.95 4.37
CA VAL A 144 15.78 -11.12 5.58
C VAL A 144 14.77 -10.00 5.63
N TYR A 145 13.49 -10.35 5.48
CA TYR A 145 12.37 -9.47 5.77
C TYR A 145 11.81 -9.82 7.14
N GLU A 146 11.76 -8.86 8.05
CA GLU A 146 11.24 -9.10 9.39
C GLU A 146 10.43 -7.94 9.94
N LEU A 147 9.43 -8.27 10.74
CA LEU A 147 8.66 -7.29 11.51
C LEU A 147 9.39 -7.00 12.82
N ILE A 148 9.80 -5.74 12.96
CA ILE A 148 10.52 -5.22 14.13
C ILE A 148 9.69 -4.12 14.81
N ASN A 149 10.16 -3.66 15.97
CA ASN A 149 9.56 -2.53 16.71
C ASN A 149 8.04 -2.65 16.95
N CYS A 150 7.56 -3.88 17.10
CA CYS A 150 6.15 -4.15 17.31
C CYS A 150 5.65 -3.54 18.63
N SER A 151 4.56 -2.77 18.56
CA SER A 151 3.94 -2.11 19.72
C SER A 151 3.57 -3.05 20.88
N ASN A 152 3.23 -4.31 20.59
CA ASN A 152 2.94 -5.35 21.60
C ASN A 152 4.04 -6.43 21.65
N GLY A 153 5.27 -6.12 21.20
CA GLY A 153 6.40 -7.05 21.18
C GLY A 153 6.11 -8.32 20.37
N ALA A 154 6.37 -9.49 20.94
CA ALA A 154 6.18 -10.79 20.28
C ALA A 154 4.70 -11.14 19.99
N GLN A 155 3.76 -10.37 20.53
CA GLN A 155 2.33 -10.51 20.25
C GLN A 155 1.88 -9.66 19.04
N GLY A 156 2.81 -9.03 18.32
CA GLY A 156 2.51 -8.19 17.16
C GLY A 156 2.04 -6.79 17.53
N GLY A 157 0.91 -6.36 16.98
CA GLY A 157 0.43 -4.98 16.98
C GLY A 157 0.89 -4.22 15.74
N THR A 158 1.16 -2.92 15.87
CA THR A 158 1.79 -2.12 14.82
C THR A 158 3.31 -2.30 14.87
N CYS A 159 3.91 -2.73 13.77
CA CYS A 159 5.33 -3.03 13.60
C CYS A 159 5.90 -2.27 12.40
N ASP A 160 7.21 -2.25 12.28
CA ASP A 160 7.93 -1.82 11.09
C ASP A 160 8.44 -3.06 10.34
N LEU A 161 8.26 -3.10 9.02
CA LEU A 161 8.90 -4.08 8.16
C LEU A 161 10.31 -3.59 7.85
N GLN A 162 11.30 -4.39 8.22
CA GLN A 162 12.70 -4.18 7.91
C GLN A 162 13.16 -5.18 6.85
N GLU A 163 14.00 -4.69 5.95
CA GLU A 163 14.78 -5.52 5.03
C GLU A 163 16.25 -5.44 5.43
N THR A 164 16.86 -6.61 5.54
CA THR A 164 18.29 -6.77 5.78
C THR A 164 18.87 -7.67 4.69
N ILE A 165 19.92 -7.19 4.03
CA ILE A 165 20.65 -7.89 2.98
C ILE A 165 22.03 -8.26 3.51
N TYR A 166 22.37 -9.53 3.38
CA TYR A 166 23.69 -10.08 3.69
C TYR A 166 24.37 -10.51 2.40
N THR A 167 25.67 -10.22 2.29
CA THR A 167 26.51 -10.72 1.20
C THR A 167 27.19 -12.01 1.64
N ALA A 168 27.27 -13.00 0.75
CA ALA A 168 28.02 -14.20 1.03
C ALA A 168 29.53 -13.92 1.20
N ASP A 169 30.20 -14.70 2.05
CA ASP A 169 31.65 -14.74 2.08
C ASP A 169 32.18 -15.36 0.78
N THR A 170 33.15 -14.70 0.17
CA THR A 170 33.81 -15.11 -1.08
C THR A 170 35.30 -15.42 -0.86
N SER A 171 35.74 -15.59 0.38
CA SER A 171 37.15 -15.76 0.74
C SER A 171 37.76 -17.09 0.29
N SER A 172 36.94 -18.12 0.02
CA SER A 172 37.35 -19.47 -0.37
C SER A 172 37.45 -19.66 -1.89
N VAL A 173 38.28 -20.63 -2.34
CA VAL A 173 38.47 -20.98 -3.77
C VAL A 173 38.46 -22.50 -3.96
N PRO A 174 37.47 -23.08 -4.70
CA PRO A 174 36.27 -22.41 -5.20
C PRO A 174 35.41 -21.86 -4.04
N PRO A 175 34.60 -20.80 -4.28
CA PRO A 175 33.83 -20.16 -3.23
C PRO A 175 32.78 -21.12 -2.66
N ASP A 176 32.89 -21.38 -1.36
CA ASP A 176 31.84 -21.94 -0.53
C ASP A 176 31.06 -20.77 0.09
N TYR A 177 29.94 -20.41 -0.54
CA TYR A 177 29.15 -19.27 -0.09
C TYR A 177 28.52 -19.56 1.26
N THR A 178 29.06 -18.93 2.30
CA THR A 178 28.48 -18.91 3.64
C THR A 178 27.95 -17.51 3.93
N PHE A 179 26.92 -17.42 4.77
CA PHE A 179 26.35 -16.15 5.20
C PHE A 179 26.60 -16.01 6.70
N ASP A 180 27.30 -14.95 7.07
CA ASP A 180 27.47 -14.53 8.45
C ASP A 180 26.38 -13.50 8.77
N ASP A 181 25.52 -13.81 9.73
CA ASP A 181 24.42 -12.95 10.17
C ASP A 181 24.91 -11.67 10.87
N ASP A 182 26.21 -11.55 11.15
CA ASP A 182 26.85 -10.33 11.67
C ASP A 182 27.39 -9.40 10.57
N VAL A 183 27.48 -9.86 9.31
CA VAL A 183 28.04 -9.08 8.18
C VAL A 183 26.92 -8.52 7.31
N ILE A 184 26.29 -7.45 7.80
CA ILE A 184 25.20 -6.75 7.11
C ILE A 184 25.76 -5.92 5.94
N TYR A 185 25.28 -6.17 4.73
CA TYR A 185 25.58 -5.34 3.57
C TYR A 185 24.68 -4.10 3.53
N ARG A 186 23.38 -4.28 3.74
CA ARG A 186 22.40 -3.19 3.78
C ARG A 186 21.26 -3.52 4.72
N GLN A 187 20.78 -2.52 5.46
CA GLN A 187 19.62 -2.64 6.34
C GLN A 187 18.80 -1.36 6.34
N TYR A 188 17.48 -1.48 6.18
CA TYR A 188 16.57 -0.33 6.17
C TYR A 188 15.14 -0.74 6.49
N VAL A 189 14.39 0.19 7.09
CA VAL A 189 12.93 0.03 7.26
C VAL A 189 12.27 0.32 5.92
N THR A 190 11.61 -0.69 5.37
CA THR A 190 10.97 -0.63 4.05
C THR A 190 9.53 -0.16 4.13
N LEU A 191 8.85 -0.47 5.23
CA LEU A 191 7.48 -0.04 5.46
C LEU A 191 7.17 0.09 6.95
N ALA A 192 6.71 1.26 7.37
CA ALA A 192 6.27 1.49 8.74
C ALA A 192 4.77 1.22 8.90
N GLY A 193 4.34 0.91 10.13
CA GLY A 193 2.92 0.84 10.45
C GLY A 193 2.22 -0.43 9.99
N VAL A 194 2.94 -1.54 9.86
CA VAL A 194 2.40 -2.85 9.50
C VAL A 194 1.68 -3.45 10.70
N LEU A 195 0.41 -3.75 10.55
CA LEU A 195 -0.41 -4.46 11.52
C LEU A 195 -0.15 -5.96 11.41
N ALA A 196 0.36 -6.54 12.47
CA ALA A 196 0.58 -7.97 12.57
C ALA A 196 -0.07 -8.53 13.84
N ASP A 197 -0.70 -9.69 13.72
CA ASP A 197 -1.26 -10.40 14.86
C ASP A 197 -1.08 -11.91 14.64
N PRO A 198 -0.20 -12.58 15.40
CA PRO A 198 0.06 -14.00 15.23
C PRO A 198 -1.13 -14.90 15.62
N TYR A 199 -2.14 -14.39 16.33
CA TYR A 199 -3.22 -15.19 16.92
C TYR A 199 -4.59 -15.00 16.25
N VAL A 200 -4.70 -14.13 15.25
CA VAL A 200 -6.00 -13.75 14.66
C VAL A 200 -6.08 -14.16 13.18
N SER A 201 -7.30 -14.36 12.68
CA SER A 201 -7.62 -14.68 11.27
C SER A 201 -7.16 -13.63 10.24
N LEU A 202 -6.53 -12.54 10.70
CA LEU A 202 -5.83 -11.57 9.85
C LEU A 202 -4.61 -12.21 9.19
N GLY A 203 -4.12 -13.32 9.74
CA GLY A 203 -3.13 -14.17 9.15
C GLY A 203 -1.70 -13.66 9.34
N PRO A 204 -0.71 -14.55 9.30
CA PRO A 204 0.70 -14.20 9.30
C PRO A 204 1.08 -13.35 8.08
N ALA A 205 2.05 -12.44 8.25
CA ALA A 205 2.51 -11.55 7.18
C ALA A 205 3.13 -12.32 6.01
N PHE A 206 3.73 -13.47 6.31
CA PHE A 206 4.33 -14.37 5.35
C PHE A 206 3.80 -15.78 5.56
N ARG A 207 3.41 -16.44 4.46
CA ARG A 207 2.96 -17.84 4.47
C ARG A 207 3.65 -18.62 3.38
N ALA A 208 4.08 -19.81 3.75
CA ALA A 208 4.55 -20.82 2.81
C ALA A 208 3.37 -21.74 2.48
N VAL A 209 3.09 -21.92 1.18
CA VAL A 209 1.95 -22.72 0.72
C VAL A 209 2.37 -23.70 -0.37
N GLU A 210 1.73 -24.86 -0.33
CA GLU A 210 1.81 -25.88 -1.36
C GLU A 210 0.41 -26.32 -1.81
N TRP A 211 0.36 -26.93 -3.00
CA TRP A 211 -0.84 -27.54 -3.55
C TRP A 211 -0.70 -29.06 -3.45
N VAL A 212 -1.52 -29.70 -2.63
CA VAL A 212 -1.40 -31.14 -2.30
C VAL A 212 -2.72 -31.85 -2.52
N GLY A 213 -2.65 -33.10 -3.00
CA GLY A 213 -3.79 -33.99 -3.18
C GLY A 213 -4.36 -34.02 -4.60
N ASP A 214 -5.41 -34.82 -4.78
CA ASP A 214 -6.19 -34.92 -6.00
C ASP A 214 -7.70 -34.98 -5.65
N PRO A 215 -8.49 -33.92 -5.89
CA PRO A 215 -8.08 -32.65 -6.49
C PRO A 215 -7.12 -31.87 -5.58
N ALA A 216 -6.21 -31.10 -6.19
CA ALA A 216 -5.22 -30.32 -5.46
C ALA A 216 -5.87 -29.29 -4.53
N THR A 217 -5.49 -29.32 -3.26
CA THR A 217 -5.95 -28.42 -2.21
C THR A 217 -4.80 -27.56 -1.70
N ARG A 218 -5.11 -26.31 -1.33
CA ARG A 218 -4.15 -25.35 -0.79
C ARG A 218 -3.84 -25.73 0.65
N THR A 219 -2.58 -26.02 0.95
CA THR A 219 -2.12 -26.40 2.29
C THR A 219 -0.97 -25.50 2.72
N GLU A 220 -1.01 -25.03 3.96
CA GLU A 220 0.08 -24.26 4.55
C GLU A 220 1.21 -25.19 4.97
N VAL A 221 2.45 -24.82 4.65
CA VAL A 221 3.64 -25.60 4.98
C VAL A 221 4.03 -25.29 6.42
N VAL A 222 3.78 -26.24 7.32
CA VAL A 222 3.96 -26.07 8.78
C VAL A 222 5.42 -26.00 9.22
N SER A 223 6.38 -26.47 8.40
CA SER A 223 7.78 -26.69 8.81
C SER A 223 8.81 -25.79 8.11
N CYS A 224 8.54 -24.48 8.04
CA CYS A 224 9.50 -23.50 7.50
C CYS A 224 10.22 -22.67 8.58
N GLU A 225 10.07 -23.00 9.86
CA GLU A 225 10.84 -22.37 10.95
C GLU A 225 12.24 -23.01 11.03
N SER A 226 13.31 -22.20 10.96
CA SER A 226 14.69 -22.69 11.01
C SER A 226 15.00 -23.33 12.36
N SER A 227 14.99 -24.65 12.42
CA SER A 227 15.53 -25.41 13.54
C SER A 227 16.92 -25.90 13.14
N ALA A 228 17.86 -25.86 14.08
CA ALA A 228 19.29 -26.11 13.86
C ALA A 228 19.64 -27.49 13.28
N GLU A 229 18.67 -28.40 13.11
CA GLU A 229 18.89 -29.78 12.65
C GLU A 229 18.17 -30.15 11.34
N SER A 230 17.75 -29.15 10.56
CA SER A 230 17.12 -29.23 9.23
C SER A 230 15.65 -28.82 9.22
N THR A 231 15.38 -27.66 8.65
CA THR A 231 14.05 -27.35 8.14
C THR A 231 14.22 -26.59 6.83
N ARG A 232 14.27 -27.37 5.75
CA ARG A 232 14.30 -26.88 4.38
C ARG A 232 12.86 -26.51 4.00
N CYS A 233 12.57 -25.24 3.78
CA CYS A 233 11.24 -24.84 3.31
C CYS A 233 11.09 -25.22 1.83
N ASN A 234 10.33 -26.28 1.52
CA ASN A 234 9.97 -26.63 0.14
C ASN A 234 8.55 -26.14 -0.15
N ALA A 235 8.38 -24.83 -0.28
CA ALA A 235 7.10 -24.23 -0.62
C ALA A 235 7.17 -23.64 -2.04
N PRO A 236 6.39 -24.14 -3.01
CA PRO A 236 6.39 -23.59 -4.37
C PRO A 236 5.73 -22.20 -4.46
N LEU A 237 4.96 -21.82 -3.44
CA LEU A 237 4.23 -20.56 -3.36
C LEU A 237 4.50 -19.87 -2.02
N ILE A 238 4.89 -18.59 -2.08
CA ILE A 238 4.95 -17.71 -0.92
C ILE A 238 3.82 -16.68 -1.03
N ILE A 239 3.04 -16.53 0.03
CA ILE A 239 2.05 -15.47 0.16
C ILE A 239 2.63 -14.38 1.04
N VAL A 240 2.52 -13.15 0.57
CA VAL A 240 2.82 -11.94 1.34
C VAL A 240 1.49 -11.22 1.59
N ASP A 241 1.11 -11.09 2.86
CA ASP A 241 -0.14 -10.44 3.28
C ASP A 241 0.19 -9.34 4.29
N LEU A 242 0.29 -8.10 3.82
CA LEU A 242 0.68 -6.96 4.63
C LEU A 242 -0.51 -6.03 4.82
N ARG A 243 -0.81 -5.73 6.08
CA ARG A 243 -1.86 -4.80 6.46
C ARG A 243 -1.22 -3.54 7.03
N VAL A 244 -1.50 -2.38 6.46
CA VAL A 244 -0.83 -1.13 6.84
C VAL A 244 -1.83 -0.18 7.46
N ALA A 245 -1.56 0.23 8.69
CA ALA A 245 -2.39 1.21 9.39
C ALA A 245 -2.19 2.60 8.78
N TYR A 246 -3.30 3.34 8.67
CA TYR A 246 -3.25 4.78 8.43
C TYR A 246 -2.94 5.52 9.73
N SER A 247 -2.54 6.79 9.63
CA SER A 247 -2.45 7.66 10.80
C SER A 247 -3.76 7.61 11.60
N SER A 248 -3.64 7.48 12.93
CA SER A 248 -4.77 7.30 13.86
C SER A 248 -5.81 8.43 13.81
N THR A 249 -5.44 9.58 13.24
CA THR A 249 -6.28 10.77 13.11
C THR A 249 -7.34 10.66 12.02
N VAL A 250 -7.23 9.69 11.10
CA VAL A 250 -7.99 9.69 9.85
C VAL A 250 -9.18 8.70 9.87
N GLY A 251 -9.18 7.75 10.81
CA GLY A 251 -10.28 6.81 11.04
C GLY A 251 -10.58 5.89 9.85
N LEU A 252 -9.55 5.50 9.08
CA LEU A 252 -9.65 4.63 7.91
C LEU A 252 -9.37 3.17 8.28
N ASN A 253 -10.02 2.25 7.58
CA ASN A 253 -9.66 0.84 7.63
C ASN A 253 -8.26 0.63 7.06
N PRO A 254 -7.43 -0.28 7.61
CA PRO A 254 -6.07 -0.52 7.12
C PRO A 254 -6.02 -0.92 5.63
N LEU A 255 -4.97 -0.49 4.93
CA LEU A 255 -4.68 -0.98 3.58
C LEU A 255 -4.26 -2.44 3.67
N THR A 256 -4.89 -3.32 2.91
CA THR A 256 -4.45 -4.73 2.81
C THR A 256 -3.77 -4.95 1.47
N LEU A 257 -2.58 -5.52 1.51
CA LEU A 257 -1.73 -5.83 0.37
C LEU A 257 -1.52 -7.34 0.36
N HIS A 258 -1.98 -7.98 -0.70
CA HIS A 258 -1.90 -9.42 -0.84
C HIS A 258 -1.22 -9.76 -2.17
N GLU A 259 -0.11 -10.46 -2.10
CA GLU A 259 0.61 -10.96 -3.27
C GLU A 259 0.94 -12.44 -3.10
N GLU A 260 0.82 -13.17 -4.20
CA GLU A 260 1.15 -14.59 -4.25
C GLU A 260 2.30 -14.79 -5.24
N VAL A 261 3.44 -15.23 -4.72
CA VAL A 261 4.67 -15.36 -5.49
C VAL A 261 5.00 -16.83 -5.69
N ARG A 262 4.87 -17.29 -6.93
CA ARG A 262 5.34 -18.61 -7.34
C ARG A 262 6.85 -18.56 -7.52
N LEU A 263 7.57 -19.44 -6.83
CA LEU A 263 9.01 -19.53 -6.94
C LEU A 263 9.39 -20.22 -8.25
N ARG A 264 10.40 -19.67 -8.95
CA ARG A 264 10.83 -20.17 -10.26
C ARG A 264 11.55 -21.53 -10.19
N ASN A 265 12.24 -21.78 -9.08
CA ASN A 265 13.15 -22.92 -8.89
C ASN A 265 12.80 -23.76 -7.64
N ALA A 266 11.57 -23.69 -7.13
CA ALA A 266 11.13 -24.67 -6.14
C ALA A 266 11.11 -26.03 -6.82
N ALA A 267 11.86 -27.00 -6.29
CA ALA A 267 12.00 -28.30 -6.92
C ALA A 267 10.64 -29.02 -6.92
N ASP A 268 10.29 -29.57 -8.08
CA ASP A 268 9.33 -30.68 -8.19
C ASP A 268 9.83 -31.90 -7.41
#